data_AF-A0A1G0MNT4-F1
#
_entry.id   AF-A0A1G0MNT4-F1
#
_cell.length_a   1.000
_cell.length_b   1.000
_cell.length_c   1.000
_cell.angle_alpha   90.00
_cell.angle_beta   90.00
_cell.angle_gamma   90.00
#
_symmetry.space_group_name_H-M   'P 1'
#
loop_
_entity.id
_entity.type
_entity.pdbx_description
1 polymer ?
#
loop_
_entity_poly.entity_id
_entity_poly.type
_entity_poly.pdbx_seq_one_letter_code
_entity_poly.pdbx_strand_id
1 'polypeptide(L)'
;MKNKEEVTIEYDRQDDQTEEGVIVPLDRINPDTLRKMVEEFVTRDWSELTDAGRTLDEKIEQVIQQLEDGRAKVVFDLTTETCNIIPLDRISKR
;
A
#
# COMPACT_ATOMS: atom_id res chain seq x y z
N MET A 1 -34.45 -3.48 8.09
CA MET A 1 -33.13 -4.07 7.84
C MET A 1 -32.60 -3.46 6.56
N LYS A 2 -31.64 -2.53 6.63
CA LYS A 2 -31.16 -1.78 5.45
C LYS A 2 -30.01 -2.54 4.79
N ASN A 3 -30.33 -3.10 3.63
CA ASN A 3 -29.54 -3.25 2.40
C ASN A 3 -28.04 -3.47 2.55
N LYS A 4 -27.61 -4.72 2.34
CA LYS A 4 -26.25 -5.07 1.94
C LYS A 4 -26.06 -4.66 0.49
N GLU A 5 -25.26 -3.63 0.27
CA GLU A 5 -24.75 -3.25 -1.04
C GLU A 5 -23.71 -4.29 -1.49
N GLU A 6 -24.09 -5.08 -2.49
CA GLU A 6 -23.21 -6.02 -3.19
C GLU A 6 -22.20 -5.21 -4.02
N VAL A 7 -20.95 -5.20 -3.57
CA VAL A 7 -19.84 -4.63 -4.34
C VAL A 7 -19.41 -5.67 -5.38
N THR A 8 -19.89 -5.52 -6.61
CA THR A 8 -19.40 -6.28 -7.76
C THR A 8 -17.99 -5.80 -8.10
N ILE A 9 -16.97 -6.59 -7.76
CA ILE A 9 -15.60 -6.34 -8.19
C ILE A 9 -15.43 -7.02 -9.55
N GLU A 10 -15.43 -6.24 -10.62
CA GLU A 10 -15.10 -6.71 -11.97
C GLU A 10 -13.58 -6.89 -12.07
N TYR A 11 -13.11 -8.13 -12.18
CA TYR A 11 -11.69 -8.46 -12.35
C TYR A 11 -11.34 -8.51 -13.84
N ASP A 12 -10.81 -7.39 -14.38
CA ASP A 12 -10.13 -7.38 -15.68
C ASP A 12 -8.73 -7.99 -15.53
N ARG A 13 -8.48 -9.09 -16.25
CA ARG A 13 -7.21 -9.82 -16.22
C ARG A 13 -6.29 -9.31 -17.33
N GLN A 14 -5.23 -8.60 -16.98
CA GLN A 14 -4.03 -8.46 -17.82
C GLN A 14 -2.76 -8.62 -16.97
N ASP A 15 -1.89 -9.50 -17.47
CA ASP A 15 -0.70 -10.10 -16.87
C ASP A 15 0.54 -9.19 -17.04
N ASP A 16 1.18 -8.77 -15.95
CA ASP A 16 2.64 -8.51 -15.83
C ASP A 16 3.02 -8.22 -14.35
N GLN A 17 3.31 -9.26 -13.57
CA GLN A 17 3.94 -9.20 -12.23
C GLN A 17 3.32 -8.21 -11.19
N THR A 18 2.03 -7.92 -11.26
CA THR A 18 1.31 -7.21 -10.20
C THR A 18 0.77 -8.21 -9.19
N GLU A 19 1.30 -8.19 -7.98
CA GLU A 19 0.79 -8.91 -6.80
C GLU A 19 -0.74 -9.06 -6.85
N GLU A 20 -1.21 -10.31 -6.85
CA GLU A 20 -2.61 -10.72 -7.03
C GLU A 20 -3.50 -10.16 -5.90
N GLY A 21 -3.96 -8.92 -6.04
CA GLY A 21 -4.76 -8.31 -4.99
C GLY A 21 -5.67 -7.17 -5.45
N VAL A 22 -6.60 -6.83 -4.56
CA VAL A 22 -7.60 -5.77 -4.75
C VAL A 22 -7.02 -4.47 -4.26
N ILE A 23 -7.04 -3.42 -5.09
CA ILE A 23 -6.64 -2.09 -4.66
C ILE A 23 -7.63 -1.59 -3.61
N VAL A 24 -7.13 -1.26 -2.42
CA VAL A 24 -7.94 -0.75 -1.32
C VAL A 24 -7.90 0.78 -1.32
N PRO A 25 -9.05 1.47 -1.44
CA PRO A 25 -9.09 2.92 -1.30
C PRO A 25 -8.65 3.35 0.10
N LEU A 26 -7.76 4.33 0.18
CA LEU A 26 -7.22 4.83 1.46
C LEU A 26 -8.31 5.34 2.41
N ASP A 27 -9.36 5.96 1.87
CA ASP A 27 -10.53 6.43 2.62
C ASP A 27 -11.27 5.29 3.36
N ARG A 28 -11.11 4.04 2.89
CA ARG A 28 -11.68 2.86 3.54
C ARG A 28 -10.78 2.24 4.59
N ILE A 29 -9.54 2.72 4.74
CA ILE A 29 -8.57 2.23 5.71
C ILE A 29 -8.55 3.19 6.87
N ASN A 30 -8.69 2.66 8.09
CA ASN A 30 -8.54 3.48 9.29
C ASN A 30 -7.11 4.08 9.32
N PRO A 31 -6.92 5.39 9.54
CA PRO A 31 -5.60 6.02 9.60
C PRO A 31 -4.63 5.34 10.58
N ASP A 32 -5.10 4.87 11.74
CA ASP A 32 -4.27 4.10 12.67
C ASP A 32 -3.77 2.78 12.07
N THR A 33 -4.63 2.09 11.32
CA THR A 33 -4.28 0.84 10.63
C THR A 33 -3.32 1.11 9.49
N LEU A 34 -3.58 2.15 8.69
CA LEU A 34 -2.70 2.55 7.60
C LEU A 34 -1.31 2.87 8.11
N ARG A 35 -1.21 3.65 9.20
CA ARG A 35 0.06 3.98 9.84
C ARG A 35 0.82 2.73 10.29
N LYS A 36 0.16 1.76 10.90
CA LYS A 36 0.78 0.48 11.31
C LYS A 36 1.25 -0.34 10.12
N MET A 37 0.46 -0.41 9.05
CA MET A 37 0.85 -1.10 7.82
C MET A 37 2.09 -0.47 7.18
N VAL A 38 2.13 0.87 7.16
CA VAL A 38 3.29 1.62 6.67
C VAL A 38 4.49 1.44 7.57
N GLU A 39 4.31 1.45 8.89
CA GLU A 39 5.37 1.18 9.87
C GLU A 39 6.00 -0.19 9.61
N GLU A 40 5.19 -1.25 9.49
CA GLU A 40 5.65 -2.60 9.17
C GLU A 40 6.32 -2.70 7.80
N PHE A 41 5.83 -1.95 6.81
CA PHE A 41 6.45 -1.88 5.49
C PHE A 41 7.84 -1.25 5.56
N VAL A 42 7.96 -0.09 6.23
CA VAL A 42 9.22 0.63 6.38
C VAL A 42 10.21 -0.17 7.24
N THR A 43 9.76 -0.85 8.30
CA THR A 43 10.66 -1.66 9.15
C THR A 43 11.15 -2.93 8.45
N ARG A 44 10.33 -3.55 7.58
CA ARG A 44 10.71 -4.76 6.83
C ARG A 44 11.57 -4.48 5.61
N ASP A 45 11.24 -3.49 4.79
CA ASP A 45 11.97 -3.17 3.56
C ASP A 45 13.23 -2.32 3.83
N TRP A 46 13.24 -1.51 4.89
CA TRP A 46 14.34 -0.57 5.17
C TRP A 46 15.37 -1.08 6.18
N SER A 47 15.53 -2.39 6.36
CA SER A 47 16.47 -2.87 7.38
C SER A 47 17.90 -2.38 7.13
N GLU A 48 18.39 -2.30 5.89
CA GLU A 48 19.81 -2.05 5.66
C GLU A 48 20.01 -1.32 4.32
N LEU A 49 20.95 -0.39 4.30
CA LEU A 49 21.40 0.40 3.14
C LEU A 49 20.60 1.69 2.83
N THR A 50 21.20 2.81 3.25
CA THR A 50 21.19 4.13 2.57
C THR A 50 20.07 5.16 2.80
N ASP A 51 19.66 5.49 4.04
CA ASP A 51 19.16 6.87 4.28
C ASP A 51 19.81 7.51 5.50
N ALA A 52 20.57 8.55 5.21
CA ALA A 52 21.39 9.31 6.15
C ALA A 52 20.53 10.18 7.08
N GLY A 53 20.01 9.58 8.17
CA GLY A 53 19.58 10.33 9.35
C GLY A 53 18.08 10.68 9.47
N ARG A 54 17.20 10.09 8.65
CA ARG A 54 15.75 10.23 8.85
C ARG A 54 15.21 9.24 9.88
N THR A 55 14.33 9.73 10.75
CA THR A 55 13.63 8.92 11.76
C THR A 55 12.62 7.98 11.11
N LEU A 56 12.20 6.94 11.84
CA LEU A 56 11.14 6.03 11.40
C LEU A 56 9.84 6.78 11.10
N ASP A 57 9.50 7.76 11.93
CA ASP A 57 8.30 8.60 11.79
C ASP A 57 8.30 9.39 10.47
N GLU A 58 9.42 10.04 10.13
CA GLU A 58 9.56 10.76 8.86
C GLU A 58 9.42 9.87 7.62
N LYS A 59 9.83 8.60 7.73
CA LYS A 59 9.66 7.62 6.64
C LYS A 59 8.22 7.18 6.52
N ILE A 60 7.55 6.99 7.65
CA ILE A 60 6.11 6.68 7.69
C ILE A 60 5.33 7.81 7.03
N GLU A 61 5.59 9.07 7.42
CA GLU A 61 4.94 10.24 6.81
C GLU A 61 5.20 10.32 5.30
N GLN A 62 6.42 10.05 4.84
CA GLN A 62 6.74 10.04 3.41
C GLN A 62 5.97 8.99 2.63
N VAL A 63 5.77 7.78 3.18
CA VAL A 63 4.99 6.74 2.51
C VAL A 63 3.50 7.08 2.53
N ILE A 64 2.99 7.62 3.63
CA ILE A 64 1.60 8.11 3.70
C ILE A 64 1.37 9.19 2.65
N GLN A 65 2.27 10.16 2.52
CA GLN A 65 2.16 11.21 1.52
C GLN A 65 2.21 10.65 0.08
N GLN A 66 3.03 9.63 -0.18
CA GLN A 66 3.02 8.94 -1.48
C GLN A 66 1.69 8.22 -1.76
N LEU A 67 1.06 7.64 -0.73
CA LEU A 67 -0.26 7.04 -0.86
C LEU A 67 -1.32 8.12 -1.20
N GLU A 68 -1.30 9.24 -0.48
CA GLU A 68 -2.23 10.37 -0.73
C GLU A 68 -2.03 11.00 -2.11
N ASP A 69 -0.79 11.14 -2.56
CA ASP A 69 -0.44 11.65 -3.89
C ASP A 69 -0.74 10.66 -5.03
N GLY A 70 -1.16 9.42 -4.71
CA GLY A 70 -1.35 8.36 -5.71
C GLY A 70 -0.05 7.86 -6.33
N ARG A 71 1.10 8.09 -5.66
CA ARG A 71 2.43 7.55 -5.99
C ARG A 71 2.69 6.18 -5.37
N ALA A 72 1.83 5.74 -4.47
CA ALA A 72 1.77 4.39 -3.94
C ALA A 72 0.30 3.94 -3.82
N LYS A 73 0.06 2.62 -3.74
CA LYS A 73 -1.26 2.04 -3.54
C LYS A 73 -1.22 0.92 -2.51
N VAL A 74 -2.30 0.77 -1.75
CA VAL A 74 -2.52 -0.39 -0.88
C VAL A 74 -3.21 -1.48 -1.70
N VAL A 75 -2.66 -2.68 -1.67
CA VAL A 75 -3.18 -3.87 -2.35
C VAL A 75 -3.49 -4.93 -1.30
N PHE A 76 -4.72 -5.41 -1.28
CA PHE A 76 -5.13 -6.53 -0.44
C PHE A 76 -5.03 -7.83 -1.22
N ASP A 77 -4.07 -8.66 -0.84
CA ASP A 77 -3.88 -9.99 -1.40
C ASP A 77 -4.95 -10.93 -0.82
N LEU A 78 -5.84 -11.43 -1.68
CA LEU A 78 -6.95 -12.29 -1.27
C LEU A 78 -6.52 -13.72 -0.93
N THR A 79 -5.33 -14.12 -1.36
CA THR A 79 -4.82 -15.48 -1.19
C THR A 79 -4.21 -15.65 0.21
N THR A 80 -3.46 -14.65 0.64
CA THR A 80 -2.78 -14.59 1.93
C THR A 80 -3.58 -13.81 2.97
N GLU A 81 -4.65 -13.12 2.55
CA GLU A 81 -5.45 -12.21 3.37
C GLU A 81 -4.58 -11.12 4.03
N THR A 82 -3.58 -10.62 3.29
CA THR A 82 -2.65 -9.59 3.76
C THR A 82 -2.74 -8.31 2.95
N CYS A 83 -2.43 -7.18 3.58
CA CYS A 83 -2.30 -5.91 2.89
C CYS A 83 -0.83 -5.63 2.58
N ASN A 84 -0.54 -5.29 1.33
CA ASN A 84 0.77 -4.86 0.86
C ASN A 84 0.70 -3.41 0.37
N ILE A 85 1.84 -2.71 0.44
CA ILE A 85 1.99 -1.33 -0.04
C ILE A 85 2.90 -1.36 -1.26
N ILE A 86 2.35 -0.94 -2.40
CA ILE A 86 3.05 -0.98 -3.68
C ILE A 86 3.36 0.44 -4.11
N PRO A 87 4.64 0.87 -4.10
CA PRO A 87 5.03 2.13 -4.73
C PRO A 87 4.82 2.03 -6.24
N LEU A 88 4.11 2.99 -6.81
CA LEU A 88 3.93 3.14 -8.25
C LEU A 88 5.16 3.81 -8.89
N ASP A 89 6.01 4.45 -8.09
CA ASP A 89 7.33 4.95 -8.48
C ASP A 89 8.34 3.79 -8.59
N ARG A 90 8.05 2.77 -9.42
CA ARG A 90 8.97 1.65 -9.67
C ARG A 90 9.88 1.86 -10.90
N ILE A 91 9.85 3.05 -11.53
CA ILE A 91 10.58 3.36 -12.78
C ILE A 91 10.96 4.85 -12.72
N SER A 92 12.20 5.33 -12.83
CA SER A 92 13.33 4.89 -13.65
C SER A 92 14.65 5.43 -13.06
N LYS A 93 15.57 4.56 -12.62
CA LYS A 93 17.00 4.91 -12.69
C LYS A 93 17.40 4.78 -14.16
N ARG A 94 17.55 5.92 -14.83
CA ARG A 94 18.21 6.02 -16.14
C ARG A 94 19.71 6.24 -15.96
#